data_AF-A0A6G1ENA3-F1
#
_entry.id   AF-A0A6G1ENA3-F1
#
_cell.length_a   1.000
_cell.length_b   1.000
_cell.length_c   1.000
_cell.angle_alpha   90.00
_cell.angle_beta   90.00
_cell.angle_gamma   90.00
#
_symmetry.space_group_name_H-M   'P 1'
#
loop_
_entity.id
_entity.type
_entity.pdbx_description
1 polymer ?
#
loop_
_entity_poly.entity_id
_entity_poly.type
_entity_poly.pdbx_seq_one_letter_code
_entity_poly.pdbx_strand_id
1 'polypeptide(L)'
;MAEVVSSAIVHETLNKIISGMIDKYERKSSAEGQMERLEMAQIKLEVALETSNKWQITGGPLLHWQKKLKRVAEDCDDTLRKCRQRVQEEQEAEQVARNSFFPRRIAHATKSLISSIFHGNIDEPSRSAVQRFEWFADGANDFLRYVESGGTPRRFLFFDPLIGHLLAVVYPSFQVYN
;
A
#
# COMPACT_ATOMS: atom_id res chain seq x y z
N MET A 1 32.00 -52.72 -3.36
CA MET A 1 31.66 -51.47 -2.63
C MET A 1 31.38 -50.32 -3.61
N ALA A 2 30.51 -50.50 -4.61
CA ALA A 2 30.30 -49.52 -5.69
C ALA A 2 28.84 -49.01 -5.81
N GLU A 3 27.91 -49.47 -4.96
CA GLU A 3 26.50 -49.08 -5.05
C GLU A 3 26.08 -47.96 -4.08
N VAL A 4 26.91 -47.60 -3.10
CA VAL A 4 26.54 -46.65 -2.04
C VAL A 4 26.78 -45.18 -2.45
N VAL A 5 27.59 -44.93 -3.48
CA VAL A 5 27.98 -43.56 -3.88
C VAL A 5 26.96 -42.92 -4.83
N SER A 6 26.18 -43.72 -5.57
CA SER A 6 25.20 -43.23 -6.55
C SER A 6 23.92 -42.69 -5.91
N SER A 7 23.54 -43.18 -4.72
CA SER A 7 22.31 -42.76 -4.03
C SER A 7 22.43 -41.38 -3.38
N ALA A 8 23.60 -41.02 -2.84
CA ALA A 8 23.83 -39.74 -2.17
C ALA A 8 23.76 -38.53 -3.13
N ILE A 9 24.28 -38.69 -4.35
CA ILE A 9 24.34 -37.60 -5.35
C ILE A 9 22.94 -37.30 -5.93
N VAL A 10 22.10 -38.32 -6.09
CA VAL A 10 20.71 -38.15 -6.55
C VAL A 10 19.86 -37.48 -5.46
N HIS A 11 20.03 -37.87 -4.18
CA HIS A 11 19.30 -37.27 -3.07
C HIS A 11 19.61 -35.79 -2.86
N GLU A 12 20.89 -35.39 -2.97
CA GLU A 12 21.27 -33.98 -2.79
C GLU A 12 20.73 -33.08 -3.91
N THR A 13 20.68 -33.59 -5.14
CA THR A 13 20.15 -32.85 -6.29
C THR A 13 18.64 -32.66 -6.20
N LEU A 14 17.90 -33.69 -5.77
CA LEU A 14 16.46 -33.60 -5.57
C LEU A 14 16.09 -32.70 -4.38
N ASN A 15 16.82 -32.81 -3.27
CA ASN A 15 16.62 -31.94 -2.11
C ASN A 15 16.88 -30.47 -2.48
N LYS A 16 17.93 -30.17 -3.27
CA LYS A 16 18.19 -28.80 -3.77
C LYS A 16 17.06 -28.27 -4.64
N ILE A 17 16.46 -29.10 -5.49
CA ILE A 17 15.32 -28.70 -6.34
C ILE A 17 14.07 -28.44 -5.49
N ILE A 18 13.78 -29.32 -4.53
CA ILE A 18 12.63 -29.20 -3.63
C ILE A 18 12.77 -27.97 -2.72
N SER A 19 13.95 -27.75 -2.13
CA SER A 19 14.25 -26.55 -1.34
C SER A 19 14.10 -25.27 -2.18
N GLY A 20 14.54 -25.29 -3.44
CA GLY A 20 14.33 -24.15 -4.35
C GLY A 20 12.86 -23.89 -4.70
N MET A 21 12.00 -24.92 -4.69
CA MET A 21 10.56 -24.76 -4.91
C MET A 21 9.83 -24.24 -3.65
N ILE A 22 10.23 -24.69 -2.46
CA ILE A 22 9.68 -24.24 -1.18
C ILE A 22 10.03 -22.76 -0.94
N ASP A 23 11.32 -22.40 -1.07
CA ASP A 23 11.79 -21.00 -0.95
C ASP A 23 11.07 -20.07 -1.96
N LYS A 24 10.78 -20.58 -3.16
CA LYS A 24 10.00 -19.84 -4.17
C LYS A 24 8.56 -19.59 -3.72
N TYR A 25 7.89 -20.58 -3.14
CA TYR A 25 6.50 -20.46 -2.70
C TYR A 25 6.38 -19.49 -1.51
N GLU A 26 7.28 -19.62 -0.52
CA GLU A 26 7.32 -18.75 0.65
C GLU A 26 7.59 -17.28 0.30
N ARG A 27 8.50 -17.02 -0.65
CA ARG A 27 8.78 -15.65 -1.10
C ARG A 27 7.59 -15.03 -1.83
N LYS A 28 6.86 -15.82 -2.61
CA LYS A 28 5.66 -15.37 -3.33
C LYS A 28 4.51 -15.04 -2.37
N SER A 29 4.24 -15.93 -1.42
CA SER A 29 3.20 -15.70 -0.41
C SER A 29 3.55 -14.52 0.52
N SER A 30 4.84 -14.35 0.83
CA SER A 30 5.32 -13.19 1.59
C SER A 30 5.08 -11.88 0.82
N ALA A 31 5.43 -11.81 -0.47
CA ALA A 31 5.24 -10.60 -1.27
C ALA A 31 3.76 -10.21 -1.44
N GLU A 32 2.88 -11.18 -1.62
CA GLU A 32 1.43 -10.97 -1.69
C GLU A 32 0.88 -10.41 -0.37
N GLY A 33 1.24 -11.02 0.76
CA GLY A 33 0.84 -10.51 2.07
C GLY A 33 1.40 -9.11 2.38
N GLN A 34 2.62 -8.79 1.93
CA GLN A 34 3.17 -7.44 2.07
C GLN A 34 2.43 -6.42 1.19
N MET A 35 1.97 -6.82 0.00
CA MET A 35 1.16 -5.98 -0.88
C MET A 35 -0.21 -5.68 -0.26
N GLU A 36 -0.91 -6.69 0.25
CA GLU A 36 -2.20 -6.50 0.93
C GLU A 36 -2.08 -5.55 2.13
N ARG A 37 -1.01 -5.68 2.91
CA ARG A 37 -0.72 -4.78 4.05
C ARG A 37 -0.49 -3.34 3.61
N LEU A 38 0.22 -3.12 2.49
CA LEU A 38 0.38 -1.80 1.90
C LEU A 38 -0.95 -1.22 1.41
N GLU A 39 -1.78 -2.03 0.74
CA GLU A 39 -3.10 -1.58 0.28
C GLU A 39 -3.99 -1.17 1.44
N MET A 40 -4.00 -1.96 2.52
CA MET A 40 -4.74 -1.61 3.73
C MET A 40 -4.20 -0.34 4.39
N ALA A 41 -2.88 -0.16 4.43
CA ALA A 41 -2.26 1.06 4.94
C ALA A 41 -2.67 2.28 4.10
N GLN A 42 -2.66 2.16 2.77
CA GLN A 42 -3.10 3.23 1.86
C GLN A 42 -4.56 3.61 2.10
N ILE A 43 -5.46 2.62 2.16
CA ILE A 43 -6.88 2.86 2.42
C ILE A 43 -7.07 3.60 3.74
N LYS A 44 -6.43 3.15 4.82
CA LYS A 44 -6.50 3.82 6.13
C LYS A 44 -6.04 5.28 6.04
N LEU A 45 -4.94 5.55 5.35
CA LEU A 45 -4.41 6.91 5.16
C LEU A 45 -5.38 7.79 4.35
N GLU A 46 -5.92 7.29 3.24
CA GLU A 46 -6.88 7.99 2.39
C GLU A 46 -8.18 8.30 3.13
N VAL A 47 -8.74 7.32 3.83
CA VAL A 47 -9.95 7.48 4.66
C VAL A 47 -9.73 8.53 5.74
N ALA A 48 -8.58 8.51 6.42
CA ALA A 48 -8.25 9.51 7.42
C ALA A 48 -8.10 10.91 6.81
N LEU A 49 -7.45 11.02 5.66
CA LEU A 49 -7.29 12.30 4.96
C LEU A 49 -8.63 12.85 4.47
N GLU A 50 -9.45 12.03 3.82
CA GLU A 50 -10.80 12.41 3.35
C GLU A 50 -11.67 12.86 4.52
N THR A 51 -11.68 12.08 5.61
CA THR A 51 -12.44 12.41 6.82
C THR A 51 -11.94 13.71 7.41
N SER A 52 -10.62 13.90 7.56
CA SER A 52 -10.04 15.14 8.11
C SER A 52 -10.33 16.39 7.26
N ASN A 53 -10.49 16.24 5.94
CA ASN A 53 -10.86 17.36 5.06
C ASN A 53 -12.29 17.86 5.34
N LYS A 54 -13.16 17.05 5.96
CA LYS A 54 -14.49 17.44 6.41
C LYS A 54 -14.46 18.26 7.71
N TRP A 55 -13.29 18.50 8.30
CA TRP A 55 -13.12 19.29 9.52
C TRP A 55 -12.33 20.58 9.25
N GLN A 56 -12.63 21.63 10.01
CA GLN A 56 -11.87 22.87 10.04
C GLN A 56 -10.71 22.71 11.03
N ILE A 57 -9.54 22.35 10.50
CA ILE A 57 -8.32 22.21 11.28
C ILE A 57 -7.60 23.56 11.32
N THR A 58 -7.53 24.18 12.50
CA THR A 58 -6.85 25.47 12.72
C THR A 58 -5.52 25.32 13.44
N GLY A 59 -5.34 24.24 14.22
CA GLY A 59 -4.12 23.98 14.99
C GLY A 59 -2.91 23.65 14.12
N GLY A 60 -1.81 24.39 14.32
CA GLY A 60 -0.54 24.19 13.60
C GLY A 60 -0.01 22.75 13.63
N PRO A 61 0.04 22.06 14.79
CA PRO A 61 0.48 20.67 14.87
C PRO A 61 -0.39 19.70 14.07
N LEU A 62 -1.72 19.86 14.09
CA LEU A 62 -2.63 19.01 13.33
C LEU A 62 -2.52 19.24 11.82
N LEU A 63 -2.34 20.50 11.40
CA LEU A 63 -2.06 20.82 10.00
C LEU A 63 -0.74 20.20 9.52
N HIS A 64 0.29 20.24 10.37
CA HIS A 64 1.57 19.60 10.08
C HIS A 64 1.40 18.07 9.96
N TRP A 65 0.67 17.45 10.88
CA TRP A 65 0.37 16.03 10.85
C TRP A 65 -0.41 15.65 9.58
N GLN A 66 -1.46 16.40 9.22
CA GLN A 66 -2.22 16.17 7.99
C GLN A 66 -1.32 16.25 6.75
N LYS A 67 -0.44 17.26 6.64
CA LYS A 67 0.52 17.37 5.54
C LYS A 67 1.49 16.17 5.49
N LYS A 68 1.92 15.67 6.65
CA LYS A 68 2.76 14.48 6.74
C LYS A 68 2.02 13.24 6.24
N LEU A 69 0.77 13.04 6.65
CA LEU A 69 -0.06 11.92 6.19
C LEU A 69 -0.30 11.98 4.67
N LYS A 70 -0.55 13.17 4.09
CA LYS A 70 -0.67 13.34 2.63
C LYS A 70 0.58 12.84 1.88
N ARG A 71 1.76 13.30 2.30
CA ARG A 71 3.02 12.86 1.69
C ARG A 71 3.23 11.35 1.83
N VAL A 72 2.88 10.77 2.98
CA VAL A 72 3.03 9.34 3.20
C VAL A 72 2.05 8.54 2.33
N ALA A 73 0.83 9.02 2.11
CA ALA A 73 -0.13 8.41 1.21
C ALA A 73 0.36 8.46 -0.26
N GLU A 74 0.97 9.57 -0.69
CA GLU A 74 1.61 9.69 -2.00
C GLU A 74 2.77 8.68 -2.14
N ASP A 75 3.68 8.61 -1.16
CA ASP A 75 4.79 7.65 -1.13
C ASP A 75 4.30 6.19 -1.18
N CYS A 76 3.20 5.89 -0.48
CA CYS A 76 2.61 4.55 -0.40
C CYS A 76 1.96 4.14 -1.72
N ASP A 77 1.16 5.03 -2.33
CA ASP A 77 0.56 4.84 -3.66
C ASP A 77 1.62 4.65 -4.75
N ASP A 78 2.71 5.42 -4.72
CA ASP A 78 3.85 5.23 -5.63
C ASP A 78 4.54 3.87 -5.44
N THR A 79 4.64 3.41 -4.19
CA THR A 79 5.18 2.09 -3.87
C THR A 79 4.25 0.99 -4.39
N LEU A 80 2.94 1.12 -4.20
CA LEU A 80 1.93 0.20 -4.72
C LEU A 80 1.95 0.13 -6.25
N ARG A 81 2.04 1.28 -6.93
CA ARG A 81 2.19 1.33 -8.40
C ARG A 81 3.40 0.56 -8.88
N LYS A 82 4.57 0.77 -8.26
CA LYS A 82 5.80 0.05 -8.59
C LYS A 82 5.69 -1.45 -8.33
N CYS A 83 5.05 -1.85 -7.22
CA CYS A 83 4.79 -3.25 -6.92
C CYS A 83 3.91 -3.90 -8.00
N ARG A 84 2.78 -3.29 -8.35
CA ARG A 84 1.85 -3.80 -9.37
C ARG A 84 2.51 -3.89 -10.75
N GLN A 85 3.27 -2.86 -11.16
CA GLN A 85 4.02 -2.88 -12.41
C GLN A 85 4.98 -4.06 -12.49
N ARG A 86 5.73 -4.34 -11.42
CA ARG A 86 6.68 -5.47 -11.40
C ARG A 86 6.00 -6.83 -11.39
N VAL A 87 4.86 -6.95 -10.71
CA VAL A 87 4.03 -8.17 -10.76
C VAL A 87 3.59 -8.45 -12.20
N GLN A 88 3.18 -7.41 -12.94
CA GLN A 88 2.81 -7.52 -14.34
C GLN A 88 3.99 -7.93 -15.23
N GLU A 89 5.14 -7.26 -15.08
CA GLU A 89 6.38 -7.58 -15.80
C GLU A 89 6.84 -9.03 -15.54
N GLU A 90 6.69 -9.54 -14.32
CA GLU A 90 7.00 -10.93 -13.99
C GLU A 90 6.05 -11.91 -14.69
N GLN A 91 4.75 -11.63 -14.71
CA GLN A 91 3.77 -12.46 -15.40
C GLN A 91 4.04 -12.53 -16.90
N GLU A 92 4.37 -11.41 -17.53
CA GLU A 92 4.73 -11.33 -18.95
C GLU A 92 6.02 -12.10 -19.23
N ALA A 93 7.06 -11.92 -18.41
CA ALA A 93 8.32 -12.65 -18.54
C ALA A 93 8.13 -14.16 -18.35
N GLU A 94 7.29 -14.61 -17.42
CA GLU A 94 6.94 -16.01 -17.27
C GLU A 94 6.20 -16.55 -18.49
N GLN A 95 5.27 -15.78 -19.06
CA GLN A 95 4.52 -16.19 -20.25
C GLN A 95 5.43 -16.32 -21.48
N VAL A 96 6.34 -15.37 -21.68
CA VAL A 96 7.36 -15.44 -22.74
C VAL A 96 8.26 -16.65 -22.55
N ALA A 97 8.71 -16.92 -21.32
CA ALA A 97 9.54 -18.09 -21.02
C ALA A 97 8.82 -19.41 -21.29
N ARG A 98 7.51 -19.52 -20.99
CA ARG A 98 6.68 -20.70 -21.29
C ARG A 98 6.51 -20.94 -22.78
N ASN A 99 6.50 -19.88 -23.59
CA ASN A 99 6.34 -19.95 -25.04
C ASN A 99 7.69 -20.10 -25.80
N SER A 100 8.83 -20.10 -25.08
CA SER A 100 10.16 -20.20 -25.67
C SER A 100 10.81 -21.57 -25.42
N PHE A 101 11.55 -22.10 -26.40
CA PHE A 101 12.32 -23.35 -26.27
C PHE A 101 13.65 -23.19 -25.48
N PHE A 102 13.96 -21.97 -25.02
CA PHE A 102 15.24 -21.65 -24.37
C PHE A 102 15.16 -21.74 -22.83
N PRO A 103 16.18 -22.27 -22.16
CA PRO A 103 16.10 -22.65 -20.75
C PRO A 103 16.06 -21.44 -19.84
N ARG A 104 14.94 -21.28 -19.11
CA ARG A 104 14.69 -20.83 -17.70
C ARG A 104 15.51 -19.70 -17.04
N ARG A 105 16.71 -19.33 -17.51
CA ARG A 105 17.67 -18.42 -16.86
C ARG A 105 17.27 -16.95 -16.92
N ILE A 106 16.58 -16.51 -17.97
CA ILE A 106 16.09 -15.12 -18.07
C ILE A 106 14.96 -14.88 -17.06
N ALA A 107 14.13 -15.89 -16.78
CA ALA A 107 13.08 -15.80 -15.77
C ALA A 107 13.59 -15.66 -14.33
N HIS A 108 14.86 -15.95 -14.05
CA HIS A 108 15.43 -15.83 -12.70
C HIS A 108 15.94 -14.41 -12.38
N ALA A 109 16.32 -13.62 -13.39
CA ALA A 109 16.83 -12.26 -13.18
C ALA A 109 15.72 -11.26 -12.81
N THR A 110 14.50 -11.45 -13.33
CA THR A 110 13.34 -10.58 -13.06
C THR A 110 12.63 -10.92 -11.75
N LYS A 111 12.64 -12.19 -11.31
CA LYS A 111 12.03 -12.67 -10.05
C LYS A 111 12.62 -12.08 -8.77
N SER A 112 13.83 -11.55 -8.83
CA SER A 112 14.49 -10.87 -7.72
C SER A 112 13.89 -9.49 -7.41
N LEU A 113 13.06 -8.93 -8.29
CA LEU A 113 12.72 -7.50 -8.24
C LEU A 113 11.55 -7.16 -7.30
N ILE A 114 10.58 -8.06 -7.08
CA ILE A 114 9.53 -7.83 -6.07
C ILE A 114 10.15 -7.96 -4.67
N SER A 115 10.98 -8.98 -4.48
CA SER A 115 11.76 -9.15 -3.26
C SER A 115 12.62 -7.92 -2.98
N SER A 116 13.22 -7.27 -3.98
CA SER A 116 14.06 -6.09 -3.76
C SER A 116 13.30 -4.82 -3.38
N ILE A 117 12.00 -4.68 -3.70
CA ILE A 117 11.21 -3.56 -3.14
C ILE A 117 11.01 -3.77 -1.64
N PHE A 118 10.68 -5.00 -1.25
CA PHE A 118 10.38 -5.33 0.14
C PHE A 118 11.63 -5.57 1.00
N HIS A 119 12.78 -5.90 0.38
CA HIS A 119 14.05 -6.26 1.04
C HIS A 119 15.24 -5.37 0.64
N GLY A 120 15.03 -4.33 -0.17
CA GLY A 120 16.09 -3.47 -0.68
C GLY A 120 16.55 -2.39 0.30
N ASN A 121 17.44 -2.77 1.22
CA ASN A 121 18.65 -2.08 1.72
C ASN A 121 18.99 -2.73 3.07
N ILE A 122 19.97 -3.63 3.08
CA ILE A 122 20.37 -4.38 4.29
C ILE A 122 21.35 -3.55 5.15
N ASP A 123 21.71 -2.34 4.71
CA ASP A 123 22.71 -1.50 5.38
C ASP A 123 22.12 -0.43 6.34
N GLU A 124 20.84 -0.53 6.73
CA GLU A 124 20.27 0.34 7.77
C GLU A 124 19.24 -0.41 8.65
N PRO A 125 19.24 -0.23 9.99
CA PRO A 125 18.42 -1.07 10.86
C PRO A 125 16.90 -0.72 10.81
N SER A 126 16.12 -1.70 10.36
CA SER A 126 15.01 -2.32 11.13
C SER A 126 13.52 -1.96 10.90
N ARG A 127 13.07 -1.36 9.81
CA ARG A 127 11.62 -1.40 9.44
C ARG A 127 11.44 -1.63 7.95
N SER A 128 10.80 -2.72 7.55
CA SER A 128 10.44 -2.91 6.14
C SER A 128 9.61 -1.71 5.67
N ALA A 129 9.71 -1.31 4.39
CA ALA A 129 8.95 -0.18 3.86
C ALA A 129 7.46 -0.27 4.23
N VAL A 130 6.91 -1.49 4.22
CA VAL A 130 5.54 -1.81 4.67
C VAL A 130 5.28 -1.43 6.12
N GLN A 131 6.15 -1.83 7.05
CA GLN A 131 5.99 -1.50 8.47
C GLN A 131 6.01 0.01 8.73
N ARG A 132 6.73 0.79 7.91
CA ARG A 132 6.69 2.25 7.98
C ARG A 132 5.30 2.77 7.61
N PHE A 133 4.71 2.30 6.51
CA PHE A 133 3.37 2.74 6.09
C PHE A 133 2.29 2.31 7.07
N GLU A 134 2.37 1.08 7.59
CA GLU A 134 1.47 0.60 8.64
C GLU A 134 1.52 1.48 9.89
N TRP A 135 2.72 1.85 10.34
CA TRP A 135 2.87 2.72 11.50
C TRP A 135 2.18 4.08 11.29
N PHE A 136 2.29 4.66 10.09
CA PHE A 136 1.57 5.89 9.76
C PHE A 136 0.06 5.69 9.63
N ALA A 137 -0.37 4.56 9.05
CA ALA A 137 -1.77 4.22 8.91
C ALA A 137 -2.46 4.00 10.26
N ASP A 138 -1.78 3.36 11.21
CA ASP A 138 -2.28 3.19 12.58
C ASP A 138 -2.30 4.54 13.33
N GLY A 139 -1.26 5.37 13.15
CA GLY A 139 -1.25 6.74 13.68
C GLY A 139 -2.29 7.67 13.05
N ALA A 140 -2.82 7.36 11.86
CA ALA A 140 -3.86 8.16 11.21
C ALA A 140 -5.19 8.10 11.99
N ASN A 141 -5.46 6.99 12.70
CA ASN A 141 -6.63 6.87 13.56
C ASN A 141 -6.52 7.81 14.79
N ASP A 142 -5.34 7.90 15.40
CA ASP A 142 -5.09 8.87 16.48
C ASP A 142 -5.24 10.32 15.99
N PHE A 143 -4.69 10.62 14.81
CA PHE A 143 -4.85 11.92 14.16
C PHE A 143 -6.34 12.29 14.01
N LEU A 144 -7.17 11.37 13.51
CA LEU A 144 -8.62 11.60 13.40
C LEU A 144 -9.25 11.90 14.76
N ARG A 145 -8.94 11.13 15.80
CA ARG A 145 -9.45 11.39 17.15
C ARG A 145 -9.14 12.81 17.63
N TYR A 146 -7.94 13.33 17.34
CA TYR A 146 -7.58 14.71 17.68
C TYR A 146 -8.29 15.74 16.80
N VAL A 147 -8.48 15.46 15.51
CA VAL A 147 -9.23 16.32 14.60
C VAL A 147 -10.70 16.42 15.00
N GLU A 148 -11.32 15.31 15.39
CA GLU A 148 -12.73 15.25 15.78
C GLU A 148 -13.00 15.89 17.15
N SER A 149 -12.07 15.72 18.09
CA SER A 149 -12.19 16.30 19.43
C SER A 149 -11.83 17.79 19.50
N GLY A 150 -10.92 18.26 18.65
CA GLY A 150 -10.42 19.64 18.64
C GLY A 150 -10.92 20.51 17.50
N GLY A 151 -11.58 19.92 16.49
CA GLY A 151 -12.00 20.61 15.27
C GLY A 151 -13.47 21.02 15.29
N THR A 152 -13.81 22.00 14.44
CA THR A 152 -15.21 22.28 14.09
C THR A 152 -15.51 21.57 12.77
N PRO A 153 -16.60 20.79 12.64
CA PRO A 153 -16.98 20.21 11.36
C PRO A 153 -17.11 21.31 10.30
N ARG A 154 -16.54 21.12 9.11
CA ARG A 154 -16.81 22.03 7.99
C ARG A 154 -18.29 21.93 7.69
N ARG A 155 -19.02 23.00 8.01
CA ARG A 155 -20.33 23.21 7.44
C ARG A 155 -20.13 23.36 5.93
N PHE A 156 -20.42 22.29 5.19
CA PHE A 156 -20.78 22.45 3.79
C PHE A 156 -22.07 23.27 3.80
N LEU A 157 -21.92 24.59 3.73
CA LEU A 157 -23.01 25.48 3.45
C LEU A 157 -23.44 25.16 2.02
N PHE A 158 -24.31 24.15 1.88
CA PHE A 158 -25.03 23.88 0.63
C PHE A 158 -25.87 25.09 0.19
N PHE A 159 -26.01 26.08 1.07
CA PHE A 159 -26.53 27.40 0.75
C PHE A 159 -25.61 28.46 1.37
N ASP A 160 -24.93 29.21 0.51
CA ASP A 160 -24.47 30.55 0.85
C ASP A 160 -25.66 31.30 1.48
N PRO A 161 -25.54 31.92 2.67
CA PRO A 161 -26.63 32.70 3.27
C PRO A 161 -27.26 33.70 2.30
N LEU A 162 -26.45 34.21 1.36
CA LEU A 162 -26.90 35.09 0.29
C LEU A 162 -27.82 34.39 -0.72
N ILE A 163 -27.57 33.11 -1.04
CA ILE A 163 -28.45 32.29 -1.90
C ILE A 163 -29.76 31.97 -1.19
N GLY A 164 -29.71 31.67 0.12
CA GLY A 164 -30.92 31.48 0.94
C GLY A 164 -31.81 32.74 0.97
N HIS A 165 -31.20 33.92 1.11
CA HIS A 165 -31.93 35.20 1.06
C HIS A 165 -32.47 35.54 -0.34
N LEU A 166 -31.72 35.24 -1.41
CA LEU A 166 -32.20 35.42 -2.78
C LEU A 166 -33.39 34.50 -3.11
N LEU A 167 -33.35 33.25 -2.69
CA LEU A 167 -34.47 32.31 -2.88
C LEU A 167 -35.69 32.67 -2.04
N ALA A 168 -35.52 33.22 -0.83
CA ALA A 168 -36.63 33.70 0.00
C ALA A 168 -37.35 34.92 -0.61
N VAL A 169 -36.65 35.74 -1.40
CA VAL A 169 -37.24 36.86 -2.15
C VAL A 169 -37.99 36.39 -3.41
N VAL A 170 -37.48 35.35 -4.10
CA VAL A 170 -38.07 34.85 -5.36
C VAL A 170 -39.20 33.83 -5.12
N TYR A 171 -39.14 33.07 -4.02
CA TYR A 171 -40.15 32.06 -3.65
C TYR A 171 -40.50 32.18 -2.16
N PRO A 172 -41.47 33.03 -1.77
CA PRO A 172 -41.83 33.28 -0.38
C PRO A 172 -42.40 32.07 0.37
N SER A 173 -42.65 30.94 -0.32
CA SER A 173 -43.23 29.72 0.25
C SER A 173 -42.21 28.78 0.91
N PHE A 174 -40.90 29.07 0.83
CA PHE A 174 -39.86 28.31 1.54
C PHE A 174 -39.55 28.93 2.92
N GLN A 175 -40.55 29.00 3.79
CA GLN A 175 -40.32 29.04 5.23
C GLN A 175 -40.63 27.67 5.80
N VAL A 176 -39.60 26.82 5.92
CA VAL A 176 -39.74 25.51 6.58
C VAL A 176 -38.51 25.25 7.44
N TYR A 177 -38.71 25.50 8.74
CA TYR A 177 -37.99 25.07 9.96
C TYR A 177 -36.48 25.35 10.09
N ASN A 178 -36.17 26.29 11.01
CA ASN A 178 -34.93 26.28 11.81
C ASN A 178 -34.92 25.08 12.76
#